data_AF-A0A7U9SX71-F1
#
_entry.id   AF-A0A7U9SX71-F1
#
_cell.length_a   1.000
_cell.length_b   1.000
_cell.length_c   1.000
_cell.angle_alpha   90.00
_cell.angle_beta   90.00
_cell.angle_gamma   90.00
#
_symmetry.space_group_name_H-M   'P 1'
#
loop_
_entity.id
_entity.type
_entity.pdbx_description
1 polymer ?
#
loop_
_entity_poly.entity_id
_entity_poly.type
_entity_poly.pdbx_seq_one_letter_code
_entity_poly.pdbx_strand_id
1 'polypeptide(L)' 'MLIGLKGKGKRVMAVEKKKLGRPTDNPRTEKVGFRMSPTEIADIQKCADALETQRVNAVVEGINLLKKKLGI' A
#
# COMPACT_ATOMS: atom_id res chain seq x y z
N MET A 1 -6.50 56.19 26.03
CA MET A 1 -7.24 55.04 26.60
C MET A 1 -6.90 53.82 25.76
N LEU A 2 -6.18 52.86 26.33
CA LEU A 2 -5.64 51.69 25.61
C LEU A 2 -6.78 50.76 25.16
N ILE A 3 -6.74 50.39 23.89
CA ILE A 3 -7.63 49.43 23.21
C ILE A 3 -7.42 48.01 23.77
N GLY A 4 -8.46 47.43 24.36
CA GLY A 4 -8.47 46.05 24.86
C GLY A 4 -8.72 45.05 23.73
N LEU A 5 -7.75 44.19 23.44
CA LEU A 5 -7.91 43.06 22.52
C LEU A 5 -8.26 41.79 23.31
N LYS A 6 -9.56 41.47 23.38
CA LYS A 6 -10.07 40.24 23.99
C LYS A 6 -9.88 39.08 22.98
N GLY A 7 -8.90 38.22 23.24
CA GLY A 7 -8.57 37.06 22.40
C GLY A 7 -9.74 36.10 22.25
N LYS A 8 -10.14 35.81 21.00
CA LYS A 8 -11.17 34.81 20.68
C LYS A 8 -10.50 33.43 20.56
N GLY A 9 -10.73 32.55 21.53
CA GLY A 9 -10.35 31.14 21.47
C GLY A 9 -11.03 30.45 20.28
N LYS A 10 -10.24 29.92 19.34
CA LYS A 10 -10.72 29.12 18.21
C LYS A 10 -11.13 27.74 18.72
N ARG A 11 -12.41 27.38 18.53
CA ARG A 11 -12.91 26.01 18.66
C ARG A 11 -12.35 25.19 17.48
N VAL A 12 -11.57 24.16 17.78
CA VAL A 12 -11.12 23.18 16.78
C VAL A 12 -12.30 22.24 16.48
N MET A 13 -12.87 22.33 15.28
CA MET A 13 -13.86 21.36 14.82
C MET A 13 -13.11 20.10 14.40
N ALA A 14 -13.52 18.94 14.92
CA ALA A 14 -12.98 17.65 14.54
C ALA A 14 -13.25 17.41 13.04
N VAL A 15 -12.22 17.57 12.22
CA VAL A 15 -12.28 17.26 10.79
C VAL A 15 -12.20 15.74 10.67
N GLU A 16 -13.30 15.14 10.23
CA GLU A 16 -13.36 13.74 9.84
C GLU A 16 -12.24 13.45 8.83
N LYS A 17 -11.44 12.40 9.08
CA LYS A 17 -10.25 12.08 8.27
C LYS A 17 -10.66 11.73 6.83
N LYS A 18 -10.75 12.74 5.98
CA LYS A 18 -10.94 12.58 4.53
C LYS A 18 -9.78 11.73 4.00
N LYS A 19 -10.07 10.58 3.38
CA LYS A 19 -9.06 9.71 2.75
C LYS A 19 -8.33 10.55 1.69
N LEU A 20 -7.13 11.03 2.03
CA LEU A 20 -6.30 11.88 1.18
C LEU A 20 -5.52 10.96 0.22
N GLY A 21 -6.14 10.56 -0.89
CA GLY A 21 -5.56 9.65 -1.89
C GLY A 21 -6.60 9.10 -2.85
N ARG A 22 -6.21 8.28 -3.84
CA ARG A 22 -7.18 7.53 -4.66
C ARG A 22 -7.93 6.57 -3.73
N PRO A 23 -9.25 6.72 -3.55
CA PRO A 23 -10.01 5.77 -2.75
C PRO A 23 -9.89 4.39 -3.42
N THR A 24 -9.30 3.45 -2.70
CA THR A 24 -9.25 2.03 -3.07
C THR A 24 -9.76 1.23 -1.87
N ASP A 25 -10.56 0.22 -2.12
CA ASP A 25 -11.12 -0.66 -1.08
C ASP A 25 -10.08 -1.65 -0.55
N ASN A 26 -9.04 -1.95 -1.34
CA ASN A 26 -7.95 -2.86 -0.96
C ASN A 26 -6.57 -2.19 -1.10
N PRO A 27 -6.23 -1.25 -0.20
CA PRO A 27 -4.93 -0.60 -0.24
C PRO A 27 -3.82 -1.57 0.17
N ARG A 28 -2.75 -1.65 -0.64
CA ARG A 28 -1.52 -2.37 -0.27
C ARG A 28 -0.69 -1.51 0.69
N THR A 29 -1.04 -1.50 1.98
CA THR A 29 -0.37 -0.69 3.03
C THR A 29 0.86 -1.34 3.61
N GLU A 30 0.85 -2.67 3.69
CA GLU A 30 1.92 -3.45 4.32
C GLU A 30 3.10 -3.66 3.38
N LYS A 31 4.30 -3.72 3.95
CA LYS A 31 5.54 -4.05 3.23
C LYS A 31 6.17 -5.29 3.85
N VAL A 32 6.58 -6.22 2.99
CA VAL A 32 7.38 -7.38 3.38
C VAL A 32 8.65 -7.39 2.55
N GLY A 33 9.79 -7.51 3.23
CA GLY A 33 11.11 -7.60 2.61
C GLY A 33 11.68 -9.00 2.76
N PHE A 34 12.08 -9.62 1.65
CA PHE A 34 12.72 -10.93 1.64
C PHE A 34 14.16 -10.82 1.14
N ARG A 35 15.04 -11.67 1.69
CA ARG A 35 16.34 -11.94 1.08
C ARG A 35 16.17 -13.10 0.13
N MET A 36 16.60 -12.92 -1.12
CA MET A 36 16.52 -13.91 -2.17
C MET A 36 17.85 -13.93 -2.93
N SER A 37 18.17 -15.09 -3.49
CA SER A 37 19.30 -15.26 -4.39
C SER A 37 19.10 -14.47 -5.69
N PRO A 38 20.17 -14.14 -6.42
CA PRO A 38 20.07 -13.47 -7.71
C PRO A 38 19.22 -14.24 -8.74
N THR A 39 19.28 -15.57 -8.70
CA THR A 39 18.51 -16.45 -9.60
C THR A 39 17.02 -16.36 -9.32
N GLU A 40 16.59 -16.40 -8.05
CA GLU A 40 15.18 -16.24 -7.68
C GLU A 40 14.63 -14.87 -8.11
N ILE A 41 15.42 -13.81 -7.93
CA ILE A 41 15.03 -12.46 -8.36
C ILE A 41 14.89 -12.40 -9.89
N ALA A 42 15.80 -13.04 -10.62
CA ALA A 42 15.76 -13.10 -12.08
C ALA A 42 14.52 -13.87 -12.57
N ASP A 43 14.15 -14.97 -11.92
CA ASP A 43 12.98 -15.75 -12.31
C ASP A 43 11.67 -15.00 -12.01
N ILE A 44 11.58 -14.28 -10.89
CA ILE A 44 10.45 -13.38 -10.61
C ILE A 44 10.34 -12.30 -11.71
N GLN A 45 11.47 -11.72 -12.13
CA GLN A 45 11.48 -10.72 -13.20
C GLN A 45 11.01 -11.32 -14.54
N LYS A 46 11.53 -12.49 -14.94
CA LYS A 46 11.09 -13.18 -16.17
C LYS A 46 9.58 -13.45 -16.16
N CYS A 47 9.04 -13.91 -15.03
CA CYS A 47 7.60 -14.12 -14.90
C CYS A 47 6.81 -12.81 -15.01
N ALA A 48 7.31 -11.73 -14.40
CA ALA A 48 6.67 -10.42 -14.48
C ALA A 48 6.66 -9.86 -15.92
N ASP A 49 7.78 -10.00 -16.63
CA ASP A 49 7.90 -9.58 -18.03
C ASP A 49 6.97 -10.38 -18.94
N ALA A 50 6.93 -11.71 -18.79
CA ALA A 50 6.06 -12.58 -19.57
C ALA A 50 4.56 -12.32 -19.31
N LEU A 51 4.21 -11.81 -18.13
CA LEU A 51 2.85 -11.43 -17.75
C LEU A 51 2.56 -9.94 -17.99
N GLU A 52 3.51 -9.18 -18.53
CA GLU A 52 3.43 -7.72 -18.73
C GLU A 52 2.96 -6.98 -17.47
N THR A 53 3.50 -7.37 -16.31
CA THR A 53 3.06 -6.89 -15.00
C THR A 53 4.24 -6.57 -14.07
N GLN A 54 3.94 -6.13 -12.85
CA GLN A 54 4.97 -5.86 -11.84
C GLN A 54 5.40 -7.15 -11.13
N ARG A 55 6.67 -7.22 -10.69
CA ARG A 55 7.21 -8.33 -9.88
C ARG A 55 6.31 -8.76 -8.73
N VAL A 56 5.73 -7.81 -8.01
CA VAL A 56 4.78 -8.09 -6.92
C VAL A 56 3.57 -8.88 -7.40
N ASN A 57 3.02 -8.57 -8.57
CA ASN A 57 1.86 -9.29 -9.10
C ASN A 57 2.25 -10.71 -9.52
N ALA A 58 3.43 -10.91 -10.12
CA ALA A 58 3.94 -12.25 -10.41
C ALA A 58 4.08 -13.10 -9.13
N VAL A 59 4.58 -12.51 -8.04
CA VAL A 59 4.66 -13.19 -6.73
C VAL A 59 3.26 -13.53 -6.19
N VAL A 60 2.31 -12.59 -6.28
CA VAL A 60 0.92 -12.82 -5.84
C VAL A 60 0.24 -13.93 -6.65
N GLU A 61 0.45 -13.98 -7.97
CA GLU A 61 -0.04 -15.07 -8.81
C GLU A 61 0.57 -16.42 -8.42
N GLY A 62 1.88 -16.45 -8.14
CA GLY A 62 2.54 -17.65 -7.60
C GLY A 62 1.91 -18.13 -6.29
N ILE A 63 1.59 -17.21 -5.38
CA ILE A 63 0.88 -17.53 -4.12
C ILE A 63 -0.52 -18.07 -4.42
N ASN A 64 -1.27 -17.48 -5.36
CA ASN A 64 -2.60 -17.96 -5.73
C ASN A 64 -2.56 -19.39 -6.32
N LEU A 65 -1.53 -19.72 -7.11
CA LEU A 65 -1.31 -21.08 -7.60
C LEU A 65 -1.01 -22.05 -6.46
N LEU A 66 -0.19 -21.64 -5.48
CA LEU A 66 0.06 -22.44 -4.28
C LEU A 66 -1.20 -22.65 -3.45
N LYS A 67 -2.02 -21.61 -3.27
CA LYS A 67 -3.32 -21.70 -2.58
C LYS A 67 -4.25 -22.73 -3.23
N LYS A 68 -4.42 -22.65 -4.56
CA LYS A 68 -5.19 -23.64 -5.34
C LYS A 68 -4.65 -25.06 -5.17
N LYS A 69 -3.31 -25.22 -5.18
CA LYS A 69 -2.67 -26.52 -4.98
C LYS A 69 -2.87 -27.07 -3.56
N LEU A 70 -2.93 -26.20 -2.55
CA LEU A 70 -3.09 -26.55 -1.14
C LEU A 70 -4.56 -26.62 -0.69
N GLY A 71 -5.51 -26.17 -1.53
CA GLY A 71 -6.94 -26.15 -1.20
C GLY A 71 -7.34 -25.09 -0.17
N ILE A 72 -6.62 -23.95 -0.14
CA ILE A 72 -6.88 -22.80 0.76
C ILE A 72 -7.29 -21.55 0.01
#